data_AF-A0A7C6BAM5-F1
#
_entry.id   AF-A0A7C6BAM5-F1
#
_cell.length_a   1.000
_cell.length_b   1.000
_cell.length_c   1.000
_cell.angle_alpha   90.00
_cell.angle_beta   90.00
_cell.angle_gamma   90.00
#
_symmetry.space_group_name_H-M   'P 1'
#
loop_
_entity.id
_entity.type
_entity.pdbx_description
1 polymer ?
#
loop_
_entity_poly.entity_id
_entity_poly.type
_entity_poly.pdbx_seq_one_letter_code
_entity_poly.pdbx_strand_id
1 'polypeptide(L)'
;MFRLFENLVDPFAPHDGATPPARVWPYLKSHFGNFGRWMWWMAATGVAVALIETGLIFYTGRIVDLMDVTPADTFWRTHGLELFAAALFVLLLRPLVIVLNHLFLEQTLAGNMQDQVRWRAHKHMLGQSMGFFQNDFAGRLSNRVMQLGPAVEDSTYMAFEGIWYSITYVVAAIVILGQVNPWLALPLVIWLGLYIAYTRTVALRVAAASEKWSDARSLVTGRVVDAYAN
;
A
#
# COMPACT_ATOMS: atom_id res chain seq x y z
N MET A 1 -10.22 -16.47 14.73
CA MET A 1 -11.08 -15.27 14.59
C MET A 1 -10.86 -14.59 13.24
N PHE A 2 -9.61 -14.44 12.78
CA PHE A 2 -9.28 -13.81 11.49
C PHE A 2 -9.43 -14.67 10.23
N ARG A 3 -9.68 -15.98 10.39
CA ARG A 3 -9.99 -16.93 9.30
C ARG A 3 -11.05 -16.46 8.30
N LEU A 4 -12.00 -15.63 8.72
CA LEU A 4 -13.00 -15.08 7.79
C LEU A 4 -12.37 -14.21 6.72
N PHE A 5 -11.40 -13.36 7.09
CA PHE A 5 -10.67 -12.47 6.18
C PHE A 5 -9.61 -13.21 5.37
N GLU A 6 -8.95 -14.20 5.99
CA GLU A 6 -7.98 -15.08 5.31
C GLU A 6 -8.64 -15.86 4.17
N ASN A 7 -9.85 -16.41 4.39
CA ASN A 7 -10.54 -17.25 3.41
C ASN A 7 -11.33 -16.49 2.35
N LEU A 8 -11.27 -15.15 2.32
CA LEU A 8 -12.00 -14.34 1.34
C LEU A 8 -11.44 -14.48 -0.08
N VAL A 9 -10.15 -14.81 -0.17
CA VAL A 9 -9.43 -15.02 -1.42
C VAL A 9 -8.75 -16.38 -1.34
N ASP A 10 -8.93 -17.20 -2.38
CA ASP A 10 -8.19 -18.46 -2.50
C ASP A 10 -6.87 -18.19 -3.26
N PRO A 11 -5.69 -18.21 -2.59
CA PRO A 11 -4.41 -17.95 -3.25
C PRO A 11 -4.07 -18.97 -4.35
N PHE A 12 -4.67 -20.16 -4.29
CA PHE A 12 -4.36 -21.29 -5.15
C PHE A 12 -5.37 -21.46 -6.30
N ALA A 13 -6.30 -20.51 -6.46
CA ALA A 13 -7.31 -20.51 -7.49
C ALA A 13 -6.71 -20.76 -8.90
N PRO A 14 -7.39 -21.53 -9.77
CA PRO A 14 -6.91 -21.80 -11.12
C PRO A 14 -6.62 -20.50 -11.88
N HIS A 15 -5.41 -20.39 -12.40
CA HIS A 15 -4.97 -19.28 -13.23
C HIS A 15 -4.57 -19.82 -14.61
N ASP A 16 -4.66 -18.99 -15.65
CA ASP A 16 -4.10 -19.38 -16.93
C ASP A 16 -2.59 -19.63 -16.74
N GLY A 17 -2.09 -20.72 -17.33
CA GLY A 17 -0.68 -21.06 -17.28
C GLY A 17 0.12 -20.25 -18.30
N ALA A 18 -0.39 -19.10 -18.76
CA ALA A 18 0.25 -18.33 -19.81
C ALA A 18 1.56 -17.73 -19.31
N THR A 19 2.46 -17.44 -20.25
CA THR A 19 3.73 -16.77 -19.93
C THR A 19 3.45 -15.41 -19.28
N PRO A 20 4.00 -15.13 -18.09
CA PRO A 20 3.77 -13.85 -17.42
C PRO A 20 4.23 -12.66 -18.28
N PRO A 21 3.53 -11.52 -18.22
CA PRO A 21 3.93 -10.33 -18.98
C PRO A 21 5.33 -9.82 -18.60
N ALA A 22 6.11 -9.35 -19.58
CA ALA A 22 7.48 -8.85 -19.36
C ALA A 22 7.56 -7.45 -18.73
N ARG A 23 6.44 -6.71 -18.65
CA ARG A 23 6.39 -5.36 -18.07
C ARG A 23 5.82 -5.41 -16.65
N VAL A 24 6.36 -4.60 -15.75
CA VAL A 24 5.99 -4.56 -14.31
C VAL A 24 4.48 -4.34 -14.11
N TRP A 25 3.89 -3.33 -14.73
CA TRP A 25 2.47 -3.01 -14.51
C TRP A 25 1.51 -4.10 -15.01
N PRO A 26 1.62 -4.60 -16.26
CA PRO A 26 0.86 -5.77 -16.72
C PRO A 26 1.06 -7.01 -15.84
N TYR A 27 2.27 -7.22 -15.33
CA TYR A 27 2.56 -8.32 -14.41
C TYR A 27 1.80 -8.17 -13.08
N LEU A 28 1.87 -7.01 -12.42
CA LEU A 28 1.07 -6.73 -11.22
C LEU A 28 -0.43 -6.90 -11.47
N LYS A 29 -0.93 -6.34 -12.58
CA LYS A 29 -2.35 -6.43 -12.95
C LYS A 29 -2.84 -7.88 -13.12
N SER A 30 -1.99 -8.79 -13.59
CA SER A 30 -2.36 -10.22 -13.74
C SER A 30 -2.67 -10.90 -12.39
N HIS A 31 -2.19 -10.35 -11.27
CA HIS A 31 -2.40 -10.89 -9.93
C HIS A 31 -3.70 -10.37 -9.29
N PHE A 32 -4.21 -9.21 -9.75
CA PHE A 32 -5.37 -8.53 -9.16
C PHE A 32 -6.71 -9.20 -9.46
N GLY A 33 -6.80 -10.05 -10.50
CA GLY A 33 -8.07 -10.65 -10.92
C GLY A 33 -8.81 -11.39 -9.79
N ASN A 34 -8.07 -12.12 -8.95
CA ASN A 34 -8.63 -12.87 -7.83
C ASN A 34 -9.06 -11.95 -6.65
N PHE A 35 -8.42 -10.80 -6.54
CA PHE A 35 -8.63 -9.82 -5.48
C PHE A 35 -9.65 -8.73 -5.84
N GLY A 36 -10.12 -8.66 -7.10
CA GLY A 36 -10.83 -7.49 -7.63
C GLY A 36 -12.03 -7.03 -6.80
N ARG A 37 -12.86 -7.95 -6.30
CA ARG A 37 -14.00 -7.61 -5.42
C ARG A 37 -13.55 -7.03 -4.08
N TRP A 38 -12.48 -7.55 -3.51
CA TRP A 38 -11.97 -7.16 -2.19
C TRP A 38 -11.11 -5.90 -2.24
N MET A 39 -10.42 -5.66 -3.36
CA MET A 39 -9.72 -4.40 -3.63
C MET A 39 -10.66 -3.19 -3.57
N TRP A 40 -11.93 -3.35 -3.97
CA TRP A 40 -12.92 -2.29 -3.81
C TRP A 40 -13.21 -2.00 -2.33
N TRP A 41 -13.35 -3.03 -1.49
CA TRP A 41 -13.52 -2.86 -0.04
C TRP A 41 -12.27 -2.30 0.64
N MET A 42 -11.07 -2.69 0.21
CA MET A 42 -9.80 -2.10 0.66
C MET A 42 -9.77 -0.60 0.36
N ALA A 43 -10.10 -0.20 -0.88
CA ALA A 43 -10.18 1.21 -1.25
C ALA A 43 -11.26 1.95 -0.44
N ALA A 44 -12.47 1.38 -0.31
CA ALA A 44 -13.58 2.01 0.40
C ALA A 44 -13.27 2.22 1.89
N THR A 45 -12.68 1.23 2.55
CA THR A 45 -12.25 1.35 3.95
C THR A 45 -11.09 2.32 4.10
N GLY A 46 -10.15 2.36 3.14
CA GLY A 46 -9.08 3.36 3.08
C GLY A 46 -9.62 4.79 2.96
N VAL A 47 -10.62 5.02 2.11
CA VAL A 47 -11.34 6.31 2.00
C VAL A 47 -11.98 6.67 3.34
N ALA A 48 -12.66 5.72 3.98
CA ALA A 48 -13.33 5.96 5.25
C ALA A 48 -12.33 6.38 6.35
N VAL A 49 -11.18 5.70 6.45
CA VAL A 49 -10.09 6.11 7.36
C VAL A 49 -9.64 7.54 7.03
N ALA A 50 -9.37 7.82 5.75
CA ALA A 50 -8.83 9.10 5.32
C ALA A 50 -9.81 10.27 5.56
N LEU A 51 -11.11 10.04 5.39
CA LEU A 51 -12.16 11.01 5.72
C LEU A 51 -12.25 11.26 7.23
N ILE A 52 -12.13 10.21 8.05
CA ILE A 52 -12.11 10.33 9.51
C ILE A 52 -10.92 11.20 9.95
N GLU A 53 -9.70 10.89 9.49
CA GLU A 53 -8.51 11.66 9.86
C GLU A 53 -8.60 13.12 9.40
N THR A 54 -9.04 13.35 8.16
CA THR A 54 -9.22 14.71 7.62
C THR A 54 -10.30 15.48 8.39
N GLY A 55 -11.41 14.81 8.72
CA GLY A 55 -12.49 15.40 9.50
C GLY A 55 -12.04 15.79 10.91
N LEU A 56 -11.13 15.04 11.53
CA LEU A 56 -10.56 15.39 12.83
C LEU A 56 -9.66 16.62 12.78
N ILE A 57 -8.90 16.82 11.69
CA ILE A 57 -8.13 18.04 11.49
C ILE A 57 -9.06 19.24 11.41
N PHE A 58 -10.14 19.15 10.62
CA PHE A 58 -11.15 20.22 10.54
C PHE A 58 -11.84 20.48 11.88
N TYR A 59 -12.22 19.41 12.59
CA TYR A 59 -12.87 19.51 13.89
C TYR A 59 -11.97 20.17 14.93
N THR A 60 -10.65 19.96 14.87
CA THR A 60 -9.69 20.65 15.74
C THR A 60 -9.75 22.16 15.52
N GLY A 61 -9.81 22.63 14.27
CA GLY A 61 -10.01 24.06 13.97
C GLY A 61 -11.32 24.58 14.54
N ARG A 62 -12.42 23.83 14.34
CA ARG A 62 -13.72 24.17 14.92
C ARG A 62 -13.70 24.27 16.45
N ILE A 63 -12.99 23.39 17.15
CA ILE A 63 -12.86 23.49 18.62
C ILE A 63 -12.21 24.83 19.00
N VAL A 64 -11.15 25.25 18.30
CA VAL A 64 -10.49 26.53 18.54
C VAL A 64 -11.46 27.68 18.31
N ASP A 65 -12.22 27.66 17.21
CA ASP A 65 -13.22 28.69 16.91
C ASP A 65 -14.32 28.76 17.99
N LEU A 66 -14.78 27.60 18.49
CA LEU A 66 -15.79 27.52 19.55
C LEU A 66 -15.28 28.10 20.88
N MET A 67 -13.99 27.90 21.17
CA MET A 67 -13.33 28.45 22.37
C MET A 67 -13.13 29.96 22.28
N ASP A 68 -12.97 30.51 21.09
CA ASP A 68 -12.79 31.96 20.88
C ASP A 68 -14.12 32.73 21.00
N VAL A 69 -15.23 32.11 20.57
CA VAL A 69 -16.56 32.75 20.54
C VAL A 69 -17.34 32.58 21.85
N THR A 70 -17.13 31.50 22.60
CA THR A 70 -17.99 31.14 23.74
C THR A 70 -17.31 31.41 25.09
N PRO A 71 -17.96 32.12 26.03
CA PRO A 71 -17.43 32.28 27.39
C PRO A 71 -17.26 30.94 28.12
N ALA A 72 -16.21 30.83 28.94
CA ALA A 72 -15.81 29.58 29.59
C ALA A 72 -16.89 28.99 30.54
N ASP A 73 -17.80 29.81 31.05
CA ASP A 73 -18.86 29.41 31.98
C ASP A 73 -20.01 28.64 31.31
N THR A 74 -20.25 28.89 30.03
CA THR A 74 -21.36 28.36 29.23
C THR A 74 -20.89 27.32 28.21
N PHE A 75 -19.61 27.27 27.90
CA PHE A 75 -19.00 26.36 26.93
C PHE A 75 -19.42 24.89 27.12
N TRP A 76 -19.28 24.34 28.33
CA TRP A 76 -19.64 22.94 28.61
C TRP A 76 -21.14 22.68 28.54
N ARG A 77 -21.96 23.67 28.91
CA ARG A 77 -23.41 23.54 28.89
C ARG A 77 -23.95 23.58 27.45
N THR A 78 -23.30 24.34 26.57
CA THR A 78 -23.71 24.52 25.17
C THR A 78 -23.09 23.48 24.24
N HIS A 79 -21.79 23.18 24.37
CA HIS A 79 -21.02 22.32 23.46
C HIS A 79 -20.59 20.98 24.06
N GLY A 80 -20.88 20.72 25.35
CA GLY A 80 -20.46 19.48 26.01
C GLY A 80 -20.96 18.20 25.34
N LEU A 81 -22.18 18.21 24.79
CA LEU A 81 -22.73 17.06 24.05
C LEU A 81 -22.02 16.84 22.70
N GLU A 82 -21.69 17.92 21.99
CA GLU A 82 -20.92 17.86 20.74
C GLU A 82 -19.52 17.28 20.99
N LEU A 83 -18.83 17.78 22.02
CA LEU A 83 -17.49 17.32 22.41
C LEU A 83 -17.49 15.87 22.90
N PHE A 84 -18.51 15.47 23.67
CA PHE A 84 -18.66 14.08 24.10
C PHE A 84 -18.92 13.13 22.93
N ALA A 85 -19.77 13.51 21.97
CA ALA A 85 -20.01 12.74 20.77
C ALA A 85 -18.73 12.60 19.92
N ALA A 86 -17.96 13.69 19.77
CA ALA A 86 -16.67 13.66 19.08
C ALA A 86 -15.64 12.78 19.80
N ALA A 87 -15.57 12.86 21.13
CA ALA A 87 -14.70 11.98 21.92
C ALA A 87 -15.08 10.50 21.76
N LEU A 88 -16.37 10.18 21.81
CA LEU A 88 -16.86 8.82 21.59
C LEU A 88 -16.55 8.32 20.17
N PHE A 89 -16.70 9.18 19.17
CA PHE A 89 -16.36 8.90 17.79
C PHE A 89 -14.86 8.56 17.63
N VAL A 90 -13.98 9.35 18.24
CA VAL A 90 -12.52 9.13 18.23
C VAL A 90 -12.13 7.87 18.97
N LEU A 91 -12.80 7.56 20.09
CA LEU A 91 -12.46 6.40 20.92
C LEU A 91 -13.03 5.08 20.38
N LEU A 92 -14.14 5.11 19.65
CA LEU A 92 -14.81 3.88 19.18
C LEU A 92 -14.79 3.75 17.66
N LEU A 93 -15.32 4.74 16.93
CA LEU A 93 -15.51 4.58 15.49
C LEU A 93 -14.18 4.63 14.75
N ARG A 94 -13.29 5.55 15.11
CA ARG A 94 -11.96 5.67 14.50
C ARG A 94 -11.16 4.37 14.58
N PRO A 95 -10.91 3.76 15.76
CA PRO A 95 -10.16 2.51 15.82
C PRO A 95 -10.89 1.37 15.11
N LEU A 96 -12.23 1.33 15.14
CA LEU A 96 -13.00 0.30 14.43
C LEU A 96 -12.77 0.34 12.92
N VAL A 97 -12.79 1.54 12.31
CA VAL A 97 -12.58 1.70 10.87
C VAL A 97 -11.11 1.43 10.49
N ILE A 98 -10.15 1.86 11.32
CA ILE A 98 -8.73 1.56 11.10
C ILE A 98 -8.47 0.05 11.19
N VAL A 99 -9.00 -0.63 12.21
CA VAL A 99 -8.88 -2.08 12.36
C VAL A 99 -9.51 -2.79 11.18
N LEU A 100 -10.70 -2.37 10.73
CA LEU A 100 -11.34 -2.96 9.56
C LEU A 100 -10.47 -2.81 8.30
N ASN A 101 -9.87 -1.64 8.10
CA ASN A 101 -8.97 -1.40 6.97
C ASN A 101 -7.71 -2.26 7.05
N HIS A 102 -7.05 -2.34 8.21
CA HIS A 102 -5.89 -3.21 8.43
C HIS A 102 -6.24 -4.70 8.27
N LEU A 103 -7.43 -5.14 8.68
CA LEU A 103 -7.88 -6.52 8.44
C LEU A 103 -8.01 -6.84 6.94
N PHE A 104 -8.44 -5.88 6.12
CA PHE A 104 -8.42 -6.09 4.68
C PHE A 104 -7.00 -6.09 4.12
N LEU A 105 -6.17 -5.11 4.48
CA LEU A 105 -4.83 -4.97 3.91
C LEU A 105 -3.85 -6.04 4.42
N GLU A 106 -3.73 -6.22 5.73
CA GLU A 106 -2.80 -7.20 6.28
C GLU A 106 -3.32 -8.64 6.17
N GLN A 107 -4.58 -8.87 6.56
CA GLN A 107 -5.09 -10.25 6.64
C GLN A 107 -5.57 -10.79 5.29
N THR A 108 -6.23 -9.95 4.48
CA THR A 108 -6.82 -10.42 3.22
C THR A 108 -5.86 -10.26 2.05
N LEU A 109 -5.10 -9.15 1.97
CA LEU A 109 -4.18 -8.87 0.86
C LEU A 109 -2.79 -9.45 1.12
N ALA A 110 -2.12 -9.05 2.21
CA ALA A 110 -0.68 -9.32 2.37
C ALA A 110 -0.36 -10.82 2.35
N GLY A 111 -0.97 -11.60 3.24
CA GLY A 111 -0.73 -13.05 3.29
C GLY A 111 -1.12 -13.76 1.98
N ASN A 112 -2.34 -13.54 1.50
CA ASN A 112 -2.86 -14.26 0.33
C ASN A 112 -2.16 -13.88 -0.99
N MET A 113 -1.79 -12.60 -1.17
CA MET A 113 -1.11 -12.16 -2.40
C MET A 113 0.29 -12.76 -2.47
N GLN A 114 1.03 -12.74 -1.36
CA GLN A 114 2.37 -13.30 -1.28
C GLN A 114 2.38 -14.78 -1.68
N ASP A 115 1.45 -15.56 -1.12
CA ASP A 115 1.34 -16.99 -1.42
C ASP A 115 0.83 -17.26 -2.85
N GLN A 116 -0.14 -16.48 -3.34
CA GLN A 116 -0.62 -16.58 -4.72
C GLN A 116 0.52 -16.37 -5.72
N VAL A 117 1.33 -15.33 -5.53
CA VAL A 117 2.45 -14.99 -6.43
C VAL A 117 3.50 -16.10 -6.40
N ARG A 118 3.85 -16.59 -5.21
CA ARG A 118 4.81 -17.71 -5.04
C ARG A 118 4.32 -18.97 -5.72
N TRP A 119 3.04 -19.31 -5.54
CA TRP A 119 2.43 -20.47 -6.16
C TRP A 119 2.41 -20.41 -7.68
N ARG A 120 2.02 -19.26 -8.24
CA ARG A 120 2.03 -19.03 -9.70
C ARG A 120 3.44 -19.10 -10.26
N ALA A 121 4.41 -18.49 -9.58
CA ALA A 121 5.82 -18.56 -9.97
C ALA A 121 6.35 -19.99 -9.92
N HIS A 122 6.02 -20.75 -8.88
CA HIS A 122 6.37 -22.17 -8.76
C HIS A 122 5.78 -23.00 -9.91
N LYS A 123 4.47 -22.87 -10.19
CA LYS A 123 3.83 -23.57 -11.31
C LYS A 123 4.47 -23.20 -12.66
N HIS A 124 4.82 -21.94 -12.86
CA HIS A 124 5.49 -21.49 -14.08
C HIS A 124 6.88 -22.12 -14.24
N MET A 125 7.61 -22.31 -13.14
CA MET A 125 8.91 -22.99 -13.14
C MET A 125 8.78 -24.48 -13.46
N LEU A 126 7.74 -25.18 -12.96
CA LEU A 126 7.50 -26.59 -13.31
C LEU A 126 7.26 -26.82 -14.81
N GLY A 127 6.84 -25.79 -15.54
CA GLY A 127 6.66 -25.85 -17.00
C GLY A 127 7.92 -25.58 -17.82
N GLN A 128 9.06 -25.29 -17.20
CA GLN A 128 10.31 -24.97 -17.91
C GLN A 128 11.07 -26.21 -18.37
N SER A 129 11.87 -26.05 -19.42
CA SER A 129 12.67 -27.14 -19.99
C SER A 129 13.86 -27.52 -19.11
N MET A 130 14.37 -28.75 -19.27
CA MET A 130 15.59 -29.18 -18.58
C MET A 130 16.80 -28.29 -18.92
N GLY A 131 16.88 -27.82 -20.17
CA GLY A 131 17.94 -26.90 -20.60
C GLY A 131 17.91 -25.57 -19.85
N PHE A 132 16.73 -25.05 -19.47
CA PHE A 132 16.64 -23.85 -18.62
C PHE A 132 17.31 -24.09 -17.25
N PHE A 133 17.01 -25.22 -16.61
CA PHE A 133 17.58 -25.57 -15.30
C PHE A 133 19.07 -25.91 -15.34
N GLN A 134 19.60 -26.32 -16.49
CA GLN A 134 21.05 -26.55 -16.65
C GLN A 134 21.85 -25.24 -16.79
N ASN A 135 21.21 -24.16 -17.25
CA ASN A 135 21.84 -22.86 -17.47
C ASN A 135 21.74 -21.91 -16.27
N ASP A 136 21.02 -22.29 -15.20
CA ASP A 136 20.75 -21.44 -14.04
C ASP A 136 20.93 -22.22 -12.73
N PHE A 137 21.42 -21.55 -11.68
CA PHE A 137 21.60 -22.19 -10.39
C PHE A 137 20.26 -22.30 -9.65
N ALA A 138 19.96 -23.50 -9.13
CA ALA A 138 18.74 -23.74 -8.37
C ALA A 138 18.53 -22.74 -7.22
N GLY A 139 19.61 -22.34 -6.52
CA GLY A 139 19.54 -21.34 -5.46
C GLY A 139 19.12 -19.94 -5.95
N ARG A 140 19.54 -19.52 -7.15
CA ARG A 140 19.15 -18.24 -7.76
C ARG A 140 17.67 -18.25 -8.14
N LEU A 141 17.22 -19.33 -8.77
CA LEU A 141 15.81 -19.52 -9.13
C LEU A 141 14.91 -19.54 -7.88
N SER A 142 15.29 -20.30 -6.86
CA SER A 142 14.55 -20.38 -5.59
C SER A 142 14.45 -19.01 -4.91
N ASN A 143 15.54 -18.25 -4.85
CA ASN A 143 15.54 -16.91 -4.28
C ASN A 143 14.61 -15.97 -5.03
N ARG A 144 14.61 -16.00 -6.38
CA ARG A 144 13.71 -15.18 -7.19
C ARG A 144 12.24 -15.51 -6.92
N VAL A 145 11.88 -16.80 -6.89
CA VAL A 145 10.50 -17.24 -6.59
C VAL A 145 10.08 -16.79 -5.18
N MET A 146 10.99 -16.86 -4.21
CA MET A 146 10.70 -16.47 -2.82
C MET A 146 10.56 -14.97 -2.61
N GLN A 147 11.33 -14.14 -3.33
CA GLN A 147 11.32 -12.68 -3.24
C GLN A 147 10.20 -12.03 -4.06
N LEU A 148 9.71 -12.69 -5.11
CA LEU A 148 8.66 -12.16 -5.96
C LEU A 148 7.35 -11.92 -5.20
N GLY A 149 7.00 -12.83 -4.29
CA GLY A 149 5.81 -12.74 -3.46
C GLY A 149 5.73 -11.44 -2.65
N PRO A 150 6.66 -11.21 -1.70
CA PRO A 150 6.73 -9.96 -0.95
C PRO A 150 6.77 -8.72 -1.86
N ALA A 151 7.58 -8.73 -2.93
CA ALA A 151 7.73 -7.55 -3.78
C ALA A 151 6.44 -7.11 -4.49
N VAL A 152 5.63 -8.06 -4.97
CA VAL A 152 4.32 -7.79 -5.58
C VAL A 152 3.31 -7.33 -4.55
N GLU A 153 3.34 -7.98 -3.39
CA GLU A 153 2.48 -7.68 -2.26
C GLU A 153 2.73 -6.27 -1.71
N ASP A 154 3.96 -5.95 -1.30
CA ASP A 154 4.40 -4.62 -0.86
C ASP A 154 4.00 -3.53 -1.84
N SER A 155 4.21 -3.75 -3.15
CA SER A 155 3.87 -2.79 -4.20
C SER A 155 2.36 -2.51 -4.25
N THR A 156 1.54 -3.53 -4.02
CA THR A 156 0.08 -3.41 -4.05
C THR A 156 -0.43 -2.82 -2.74
N TYR A 157 0.10 -3.28 -1.62
CA TYR A 157 -0.19 -2.78 -0.29
C TYR A 157 0.08 -1.26 -0.21
N MET A 158 1.26 -0.81 -0.64
CA MET A 158 1.63 0.61 -0.67
C MET A 158 0.71 1.45 -1.58
N ALA A 159 0.12 0.85 -2.63
CA ALA A 159 -0.83 1.54 -3.49
C ALA A 159 -2.16 1.83 -2.80
N PHE A 160 -2.59 0.96 -1.88
CA PHE A 160 -3.83 1.16 -1.11
C PHE A 160 -3.61 1.93 0.19
N GLU A 161 -2.50 1.74 0.89
CA GLU A 161 -2.23 2.44 2.13
C GLU A 161 -1.46 3.75 1.88
N GLY A 162 -0.20 3.63 1.46
CA GLY A 162 0.71 4.77 1.39
C GLY A 162 0.26 5.86 0.40
N ILE A 163 -0.12 5.48 -0.81
CA ILE A 163 -0.57 6.45 -1.84
C ILE A 163 -1.89 7.09 -1.43
N TRP A 164 -2.84 6.30 -0.91
CA TRP A 164 -4.16 6.80 -0.53
C TRP A 164 -4.09 7.81 0.62
N TYR A 165 -3.28 7.48 1.63
CA TYR A 165 -2.97 8.37 2.74
C TYR A 165 -2.34 9.67 2.23
N SER A 166 -1.30 9.57 1.40
CA SER A 166 -0.59 10.73 0.85
C SER A 166 -1.51 11.66 0.04
N ILE A 167 -2.35 11.10 -0.84
CA ILE A 167 -3.29 11.90 -1.65
C ILE A 167 -4.28 12.62 -0.74
N THR A 168 -4.87 11.92 0.22
CA THR A 168 -5.89 12.52 1.08
C THR A 168 -5.32 13.67 1.90
N TYR A 169 -4.12 13.50 2.48
CA TYR A 169 -3.46 14.55 3.25
C TYR A 169 -3.12 15.77 2.39
N VAL A 170 -2.58 15.56 1.19
CA VAL A 170 -2.27 16.64 0.27
C VAL A 170 -3.53 17.39 -0.15
N VAL A 171 -4.61 16.68 -0.49
CA VAL A 171 -5.89 17.29 -0.85
C VAL A 171 -6.48 18.06 0.33
N ALA A 172 -6.48 17.48 1.52
CA ALA A 172 -6.95 18.13 2.75
C ALA A 172 -6.17 19.42 3.02
N ALA A 173 -4.84 19.39 2.96
CA ALA A 173 -4.00 20.55 3.15
C ALA A 173 -4.28 21.65 2.11
N ILE A 174 -4.42 21.29 0.83
CA ILE A 174 -4.76 22.24 -0.24
C ILE A 174 -6.13 22.87 0.02
N VAL A 175 -7.14 22.08 0.41
CA VAL A 175 -8.50 22.57 0.68
C VAL A 175 -8.50 23.53 1.87
N ILE A 176 -7.86 23.15 2.98
CA ILE A 176 -7.79 23.98 4.20
C ILE A 176 -7.08 25.31 3.91
N LEU A 177 -5.93 25.28 3.25
CA LEU A 177 -5.20 26.51 2.89
C LEU A 177 -6.00 27.36 1.88
N GLY A 178 -6.67 26.71 0.93
CA GLY A 178 -7.50 27.37 -0.08
C GLY A 178 -8.70 28.09 0.51
N GLN A 179 -9.28 27.58 1.60
CA GLN A 179 -10.36 28.24 2.33
C GLN A 179 -9.89 29.52 3.03
N VAL A 180 -8.63 29.56 3.50
CA VAL A 180 -8.05 30.76 4.13
C VAL A 180 -7.68 31.79 3.06
N ASN A 181 -6.88 31.40 2.07
CA ASN A 181 -6.52 32.23 0.92
C ASN A 181 -5.98 31.33 -0.21
N PRO A 182 -6.59 31.34 -1.43
CA PRO A 182 -6.12 30.53 -2.56
C PRO A 182 -4.64 30.70 -2.92
N TRP A 183 -4.06 31.88 -2.66
CA TRP A 183 -2.64 32.14 -2.90
C TRP A 183 -1.72 31.33 -1.97
N LEU A 184 -2.20 30.90 -0.80
CA LEU A 184 -1.44 30.04 0.13
C LEU A 184 -1.36 28.59 -0.35
N ALA A 185 -2.33 28.13 -1.14
CA ALA A 185 -2.30 26.78 -1.72
C ALA A 185 -1.30 26.66 -2.88
N LEU A 186 -1.00 27.77 -3.57
CA LEU A 186 -0.17 27.78 -4.77
C LEU A 186 1.29 27.32 -4.52
N PRO A 187 2.02 27.81 -3.49
CA PRO A 187 3.33 27.27 -3.14
C PRO A 187 3.31 25.77 -2.84
N LEU A 188 2.26 25.28 -2.17
CA LEU A 188 2.11 23.86 -1.84
C LEU A 188 1.92 22.99 -3.09
N VAL A 189 1.10 23.44 -4.04
CA VAL A 189 0.88 22.73 -5.32
C VAL A 189 2.17 22.71 -6.16
N ILE A 190 2.89 23.83 -6.22
CA ILE A 190 4.19 23.89 -6.91
C ILE A 190 5.18 22.93 -6.26
N TRP A 191 5.28 22.96 -4.93
CA TRP A 191 6.14 22.08 -4.16
C TRP A 191 5.80 20.60 -4.41
N LEU A 192 4.52 20.25 -4.40
CA LEU A 192 4.04 18.89 -4.70
C LEU A 192 4.46 18.45 -6.11
N GLY A 193 4.29 19.30 -7.11
CA GLY A 193 4.71 19.02 -8.48
C GLY A 193 6.21 18.76 -8.59
N LEU A 194 7.02 19.60 -7.94
CA LEU A 194 8.48 19.44 -7.88
C LEU A 194 8.86 18.16 -7.13
N TYR A 195 8.20 17.85 -6.02
CA TYR A 195 8.44 16.64 -5.23
C TYR A 195 8.12 15.37 -6.03
N ILE A 196 7.00 15.34 -6.76
CA ILE A 196 6.64 14.22 -7.63
C ILE A 196 7.67 14.06 -8.76
N ALA A 197 8.08 15.16 -9.40
CA ALA A 197 9.07 15.13 -10.47
C ALA A 197 10.42 14.60 -9.96
N TYR A 198 10.88 15.11 -8.82
CA TYR A 198 12.09 14.67 -8.15
C TYR A 198 12.02 13.17 -7.82
N THR A 199 10.98 12.75 -7.09
CA THR A 199 10.78 11.36 -6.68
C THR A 199 10.73 10.42 -7.87
N ARG A 200 10.03 10.78 -8.95
CA ARG A 200 9.99 9.99 -10.19
C ARG A 200 11.38 9.83 -10.80
N THR A 201 12.17 10.91 -10.88
CA THR A 201 13.52 10.84 -11.47
C THR A 201 14.46 9.97 -10.64
N VAL A 202 14.38 10.05 -9.31
CA VAL A 202 15.16 9.23 -8.40
C VAL A 202 14.71 7.77 -8.47
N ALA A 203 13.41 7.50 -8.41
CA ALA A 203 12.86 6.14 -8.48
C ALA A 203 13.28 5.41 -9.76
N LEU A 204 13.25 6.08 -10.93
CA LEU A 204 13.71 5.50 -12.19
C LEU A 204 15.21 5.16 -12.18
N ARG A 205 16.05 6.03 -11.59
CA ARG A 205 17.50 5.78 -11.46
C ARG A 205 17.78 4.64 -10.47
N VAL A 206 17.06 4.62 -9.35
CA VAL A 206 17.17 3.57 -8.32
C VAL A 206 16.74 2.22 -8.87
N ALA A 207 15.66 2.16 -9.66
CA ALA A 207 15.22 0.93 -10.31
C ALA A 207 16.31 0.35 -11.23
N ALA A 208 16.87 1.18 -12.12
CA ALA A 208 17.96 0.75 -13.01
C ALA A 208 19.24 0.36 -12.27
N ALA A 209 19.56 1.02 -11.16
CA ALA A 209 20.69 0.66 -10.31
C ALA A 209 20.44 -0.66 -9.55
N SER A 210 19.22 -0.87 -9.05
CA SER A 210 18.82 -2.07 -8.30
C SER A 210 18.85 -3.32 -9.17
N GLU A 211 18.44 -3.21 -10.44
CA GLU A 211 18.55 -4.30 -11.42
C GLU A 211 20.01 -4.73 -11.62
N LYS A 212 20.90 -3.79 -11.91
CA LYS A 212 22.35 -4.05 -12.06
C LYS A 212 22.96 -4.65 -10.81
N TRP A 213 22.57 -4.15 -9.64
CA TRP A 213 23.05 -4.65 -8.36
C TRP A 213 22.57 -6.09 -8.09
N SER A 214 21.30 -6.38 -8.37
CA SER A 214 20.71 -7.71 -8.23
C SER A 214 21.41 -8.75 -9.13
N ASP A 215 21.71 -8.37 -10.38
CA ASP A 215 22.44 -9.25 -11.31
C ASP A 215 23.87 -9.51 -10.86
N ALA A 216 24.59 -8.47 -10.44
CA ALA A 216 25.95 -8.61 -9.92
C ALA A 216 25.98 -9.46 -8.64
N ARG A 217 25.05 -9.22 -7.70
CA ARG A 217 24.87 -10.00 -6.47
C ARG A 217 24.60 -11.47 -6.77
N SER A 218 23.73 -11.75 -7.75
CA SER A 218 23.39 -13.10 -8.18
C SER A 218 24.59 -13.84 -8.78
N LEU A 219 25.41 -13.16 -9.58
CA LEU A 219 26.62 -13.73 -10.18
C LEU A 219 27.68 -14.06 -9.13
N VAL A 220 27.92 -13.15 -8.18
CA VAL A 220 28.85 -13.40 -7.07
C VAL A 220 28.38 -14.57 -6.21
N THR A 221 27.10 -14.59 -5.84
CA THR A 221 26.54 -15.68 -5.02
C THR A 221 26.67 -17.04 -5.71
N GLY A 222 26.39 -17.10 -7.03
CA GLY A 222 26.58 -18.32 -7.82
C GLY A 222 28.03 -18.82 -7.78
N ARG A 223 28.99 -17.94 -8.04
CA ARG A 223 30.42 -18.30 -8.00
C ARG A 223 30.90 -18.76 -6.62
N VAL A 224 30.39 -18.16 -5.54
CA VAL A 224 30.74 -18.55 -4.18
C VAL A 224 30.20 -19.95 -3.86
N VAL A 225 28.97 -20.26 -4.29
CA VAL A 225 28.40 -21.61 -4.12
C VAL A 225 29.21 -22.65 -4.90
N ASP A 226 29.59 -22.35 -6.14
CA ASP A 226 30.43 -23.24 -6.96
C ASP A 226 31.78 -23.53 -6.31
N ALA A 227 32.38 -22.53 -5.65
CA ALA A 227 33.65 -22.66 -4.95
C ALA A 227 33.54 -23.46 -3.63
N TYR A 228 32.34 -23.60 -3.06
CA TYR A 228 32.11 -24.48 -1.90
C TYR A 228 31.70 -25.90 -2.31
N ALA A 229 31.13 -26.07 -3.51
CA ALA A 229 30.65 -27.35 -4.01
C ALA A 229 31.72 -28.17 -4.74
N ASN A 230 32.75 -27.51 -5.30
CA ASN A 230 33.94 -28.13 -5.91
C ASN A 230 35.19 -27.89 -5.05
#